data_AF-A0A940QYN8-F1
#
_entry.id   AF-A0A940QYN8-F1
#
_cell.length_a   1.000
_cell.length_b   1.000
_cell.length_c   1.000
_cell.angle_alpha   90.00
_cell.angle_beta   90.00
_cell.angle_gamma   90.00
#
_symmetry.space_group_name_H-M   'P 1'
#
loop_
_entity.id
_entity.type
_entity.pdbx_description
1 polymer ?
#
loop_
_entity_poly.entity_id
_entity_poly.type
_entity_poly.pdbx_seq_one_letter_code
_entity_poly.pdbx_strand_id
1 'polypeptide(L)'
;MKEDKEKSLKRRKGIELPERRFGFIAIEKGFIKADQLYEALMRQRAQETGGAERRPLGMILKDLGYLSVSQIDEILQTLEGEAKSKKYSDAIEIKPLG
;
A
#
# COMPACT_ATOMS: atom_id res chain seq x y z
N MET A 1 31.29 18.59 -0.21
CA MET A 1 30.54 18.02 0.94
C MET A 1 29.05 18.41 0.90
N LYS A 2 28.39 18.33 -0.27
CA LYS A 2 26.96 18.63 -0.45
C LYS A 2 26.12 17.42 -0.87
N GLU A 3 26.75 16.27 -1.13
CA GLU A 3 26.10 15.07 -1.67
C GLU A 3 25.46 14.16 -0.61
N ASP A 4 25.77 14.37 0.68
CA ASP A 4 25.26 13.51 1.75
C ASP A 4 23.83 13.86 2.20
N LYS A 5 23.37 15.11 2.01
CA LYS A 5 22.01 15.53 2.40
C LYS A 5 20.92 15.01 1.46
N GLU A 6 21.22 14.84 0.17
CA GLU A 6 20.23 14.41 -0.83
C GLU A 6 19.94 12.90 -0.76
N LYS A 7 20.94 12.09 -0.41
CA LYS A 7 20.77 10.64 -0.14
C LYS A 7 19.93 10.36 1.11
N SER A 8 19.86 11.30 2.05
CA SER A 8 19.14 11.14 3.31
C SER A 8 17.64 11.42 3.18
N LEU A 9 17.21 12.26 2.22
CA LEU A 9 15.79 12.55 1.98
C LEU A 9 15.09 11.49 1.11
N LYS A 10 15.82 10.76 0.26
CA LYS A 10 15.26 9.69 -0.59
C LYS A 10 14.74 8.47 0.21
N ARG A 11 15.17 8.29 1.46
CA ARG A 11 14.79 7.13 2.30
C ARG A 11 13.36 7.19 2.88
N ARG A 12 12.67 8.34 2.83
CA ARG A 12 11.29 8.47 3.35
C ARG A 12 10.19 8.05 2.36
N LYS A 13 10.54 7.78 1.09
CA LYS A 13 9.59 7.38 0.03
C LYS A 13 9.31 5.87 -0.06
N GLY A 14 9.73 5.07 0.93
CA GLY A 14 9.88 3.62 0.76
C GLY A 14 8.61 2.76 0.73
N ILE A 15 7.41 3.32 0.93
CA ILE A 15 6.13 2.59 0.82
C ILE A 15 5.11 3.57 0.27
N GLU A 16 4.57 3.31 -0.91
CA GLU A 16 3.55 4.18 -1.49
C GLU A 16 2.28 4.15 -0.62
N LEU A 17 1.54 5.25 -0.56
CA LEU A 17 0.30 5.34 0.22
C LEU A 17 -0.71 4.21 -0.09
N PRO A 18 -0.90 3.78 -1.35
CA PRO A 18 -1.75 2.64 -1.68
C PRO A 18 -1.29 1.33 -1.03
N GLU A 19 0.02 1.08 -0.96
CA GLU A 19 0.57 -0.14 -0.35
C GLU A 19 0.39 -0.16 1.16
N ARG A 20 0.55 1.00 1.82
CA ARG A 20 0.28 1.11 3.27
C ARG A 20 -1.17 0.78 3.58
N ARG A 21 -2.10 1.32 2.78
CA ARG A 21 -3.54 1.05 2.96
C ARG A 21 -3.87 -0.41 2.65
N PHE A 22 -3.30 -0.98 1.59
CA PHE A 22 -3.46 -2.40 1.28
C PHE A 22 -3.04 -3.29 2.46
N GLY A 23 -1.82 -3.08 2.99
CA GLY A 23 -1.31 -3.87 4.11
C GLY A 23 -2.13 -3.71 5.39
N PHE A 24 -2.63 -2.50 5.66
CA PHE A 24 -3.47 -2.24 6.82
C PHE A 24 -4.82 -2.95 6.73
N ILE A 25 -5.51 -2.85 5.59
CA ILE A 25 -6.79 -3.54 5.36
C ILE A 25 -6.60 -5.06 5.46
N ALA A 26 -5.49 -5.61 4.95
CA ALA A 26 -5.20 -7.03 5.04
C ALA A 26 -5.05 -7.53 6.49
N ILE A 27 -4.49 -6.69 7.38
CA ILE A 27 -4.39 -6.96 8.83
C ILE A 27 -5.76 -6.80 9.50
N GLU A 28 -6.50 -5.73 9.21
CA GLU A 28 -7.82 -5.49 9.80
C GLU A 28 -8.82 -6.60 9.47
N LYS A 29 -8.77 -7.14 8.25
CA LYS A 29 -9.56 -8.29 7.82
C LYS A 29 -9.07 -9.62 8.42
N GLY A 30 -7.93 -9.62 9.12
CA GLY A 30 -7.33 -10.82 9.72
C GLY A 30 -6.73 -11.80 8.71
N PHE A 31 -6.51 -11.39 7.46
CA PHE A 31 -5.94 -12.26 6.43
C PHE A 31 -4.44 -12.48 6.63
N ILE A 32 -3.75 -11.45 7.12
CA ILE A 32 -2.33 -11.52 7.45
C ILE A 32 -2.06 -10.92 8.82
N LYS A 33 -0.91 -11.26 9.38
CA LYS A 33 -0.36 -10.68 10.61
C LYS A 33 0.68 -9.60 10.29
N ALA A 34 1.02 -8.80 11.31
CA ALA A 34 1.98 -7.70 11.16
C ALA A 34 3.40 -8.17 10.77
N ASP A 35 3.83 -9.34 11.25
CA ASP A 35 5.10 -9.97 10.89
C ASP A 35 5.12 -10.43 9.42
N GLN A 36 4.03 -11.01 8.93
CA GLN A 36 3.86 -11.40 7.52
C GLN A 36 3.88 -10.18 6.59
N LEU A 37 3.22 -9.08 7.00
CA LEU A 37 3.30 -7.81 6.27
C LEU A 37 4.72 -7.25 6.24
N TYR A 38 5.42 -7.29 7.37
CA TYR A 38 6.80 -6.83 7.45
C TYR A 38 7.72 -7.63 6.54
N GLU A 39 7.59 -8.96 6.52
CA GLU A 39 8.37 -9.82 5.64
C GLU A 39 8.14 -9.48 4.16
N ALA A 40 6.89 -9.30 3.74
CA ALA A 40 6.56 -8.94 2.38
C ALA A 40 7.17 -7.60 1.96
N LEU A 41 7.13 -6.59 2.84
CA LEU A 41 7.75 -5.28 2.61
C LEU A 41 9.27 -5.36 2.49
N MET A 42 9.92 -6.24 3.29
CA MET A 42 11.36 -6.45 3.20
C MET A 42 11.75 -7.10 1.87
N ARG A 43 10.97 -8.10 1.41
CA ARG A 43 11.17 -8.74 0.10
C ARG A 43 10.94 -7.76 -1.05
N GLN A 44 9.92 -6.91 -0.96
CA GLN A 44 9.63 -5.88 -1.95
C GLN A 44 10.82 -4.91 -2.12
N ARG A 45 11.34 -4.39 -1.00
CA ARG A 45 12.50 -3.49 -1.00
C ARG A 45 13.78 -4.13 -1.53
N ALA A 46 14.00 -5.42 -1.22
CA ALA A 46 15.16 -6.15 -1.71
C ALA A 46 15.14 -6.31 -3.24
N GLN A 47 13.96 -6.37 -3.87
CA GLN A 47 13.81 -6.50 -5.32
C GLN A 47 14.00 -5.17 -6.08
N GLU A 48 13.76 -4.03 -5.43
CA GLU A 48 13.93 -2.69 -6.03
C GLU A 48 15.39 -2.34 -6.34
N THR A 49 16.35 -3.03 -5.71
CA THR A 49 17.78 -2.67 -5.82
C THR A 49 18.39 -3.05 -7.18
N GLY A 50 17.66 -3.81 -8.02
CA GLY A 50 18.13 -4.28 -9.33
C GLY A 50 17.65 -3.46 -10.53
N GLY A 51 16.93 -2.34 -10.35
CA GLY A 51 16.37 -1.55 -11.46
C GLY A 51 15.14 -2.18 -12.13
N ALA A 52 14.65 -3.30 -11.60
CA ALA A 52 13.38 -3.91 -12.01
C ALA A 52 12.19 -3.11 -11.45
N GLU A 53 11.05 -3.16 -12.15
CA GLU A 53 9.80 -2.57 -11.69
C GLU A 53 9.39 -3.15 -10.33
N ARG A 54 9.00 -2.27 -9.39
CA ARG A 54 8.60 -2.66 -8.04
C ARG A 54 7.36 -3.55 -8.11
N ARG A 55 7.49 -4.82 -7.72
CA ARG A 55 6.34 -5.73 -7.69
C ARG A 55 5.30 -5.25 -6.66
N PRO A 56 3.98 -5.33 -6.97
CA PRO A 56 2.94 -4.97 -6.02
C PRO A 56 2.98 -5.84 -4.77
N LEU A 57 2.72 -5.23 -3.60
CA LEU A 57 2.75 -5.92 -2.31
C LEU A 57 1.80 -7.13 -2.25
N GLY A 58 0.62 -7.03 -2.84
CA GLY A 58 -0.35 -8.14 -2.92
C GLY A 58 0.20 -9.37 -3.65
N MET A 59 0.99 -9.19 -4.71
CA MET A 59 1.63 -10.32 -5.41
C MET A 59 2.69 -10.99 -4.53
N ILE A 60 3.46 -10.21 -3.78
CA ILE A 60 4.48 -10.76 -2.87
C ILE A 60 3.83 -11.56 -1.75
N LEU A 61 2.76 -11.04 -1.15
CA LEU A 61 1.98 -11.75 -0.13
C LEU A 61 1.35 -13.04 -0.66
N LYS A 62 0.91 -13.05 -1.93
CA LYS A 62 0.45 -14.28 -2.60
C LYS A 62 1.57 -15.29 -2.80
N ASP A 63 2.70 -14.85 -3.32
CA ASP A 63 3.86 -15.72 -3.61
C ASP A 63 4.45 -16.30 -2.32
N LEU A 64 4.30 -15.59 -1.20
CA LEU A 64 4.59 -16.05 0.15
C LEU A 64 3.57 -17.06 0.71
N GLY A 65 2.41 -17.23 0.06
CA GLY A 65 1.31 -18.05 0.54
C GLY A 65 0.49 -17.42 1.67
N TYR A 66 0.67 -16.13 1.95
CA TYR A 66 -0.06 -15.41 3.01
C TYR A 66 -1.44 -14.91 2.55
N LEU A 67 -1.63 -14.72 1.25
CA LEU A 67 -2.91 -14.34 0.67
C LEU A 67 -3.29 -15.24 -0.51
N SER A 68 -4.57 -15.57 -0.61
CA SER A 68 -5.17 -16.09 -1.83
C SER A 68 -5.52 -14.97 -2.81
N VAL A 69 -5.79 -15.33 -4.07
CA VAL A 69 -6.31 -14.38 -5.08
C VAL A 69 -7.63 -13.76 -4.63
N SER A 70 -8.55 -14.57 -4.07
CA SER A 70 -9.85 -14.08 -3.60
C SER A 70 -9.73 -13.06 -2.46
N GLN A 71 -8.78 -13.27 -1.53
CA GLN A 71 -8.52 -12.32 -0.45
C GLN A 71 -7.92 -11.02 -0.96
N ILE A 72 -7.05 -11.10 -1.98
CA ILE A 72 -6.49 -9.91 -2.64
C ILE A 72 -7.61 -9.10 -3.30
N ASP A 73 -8.50 -9.76 -4.05
CA ASP A 73 -9.63 -9.10 -4.70
C ASP A 73 -10.52 -8.37 -3.68
N GLU A 74 -10.77 -8.99 -2.52
CA GLU A 74 -11.55 -8.36 -1.45
C GLU A 74 -10.88 -7.11 -0.86
N ILE A 75 -9.55 -7.14 -0.69
CA ILE A 75 -8.80 -5.97 -0.23
C ILE A 75 -8.85 -4.86 -1.28
N LEU A 76 -8.70 -5.19 -2.57
CA LEU A 76 -8.76 -4.23 -3.67
C LEU A 76 -10.15 -3.58 -3.79
N GLN A 77 -11.23 -4.35 -3.63
CA GLN A 77 -12.59 -3.82 -3.60
C GLN A 77 -12.80 -2.84 -2.44
N THR A 78 -12.23 -3.13 -1.27
CA THR A 78 -12.28 -2.23 -0.11
C THR A 78 -11.55 -0.91 -0.40
N LEU A 79 -10.36 -0.99 -1.02
CA LEU A 79 -9.59 0.20 -1.42
C LEU A 79 -10.35 1.09 -2.41
N GLU A 80 -11.02 0.48 -3.40
CA GLU A 80 -11.84 1.19 -4.40
C GLU A 80 -13.11 1.80 -3.80
N GLY A 81 -13.77 1.09 -2.87
CA GLY A 81 -14.93 1.57 -2.15
C GLY A 81 -14.64 2.83 -1.33
N GLU A 82 -13.54 2.83 -0.58
CA GLU A 82 -13.10 4.00 0.19
C GLU A 82 -12.74 5.20 -0.70
N ALA A 83 -12.15 4.97 -1.87
CA ALA A 83 -11.82 6.03 -2.82
C ALA A 83 -13.08 6.71 -3.39
N LYS A 84 -14.16 5.96 -3.59
CA LYS A 84 -15.46 6.49 -4.01
C LYS A 84 -16.12 7.27 -2.87
N SER A 85 -16.16 6.75 -1.65
CA SER A 85 -16.81 7.44 -0.51
C SER A 85 -16.16 8.79 -0.16
N LYS A 86 -14.83 8.92 -0.26
CA LYS A 86 -14.14 10.21 -0.08
C LYS A 86 -14.50 11.23 -1.16
N LYS A 87 -14.65 10.76 -2.40
CA LYS A 87 -15.06 11.60 -3.53
C LYS A 87 -16.51 12.09 -3.40
N TYR A 88 -17.37 11.32 -2.73
CA TYR A 88 -18.74 11.75 -2.42
C TYR A 88 -18.81 12.68 -1.20
N SER A 89 -17.99 12.49 -0.17
CA SER A 89 -17.93 13.43 0.96
C SER A 89 -17.43 14.81 0.54
N ASP A 90 -16.38 14.86 -0.28
CA ASP A 90 -15.80 16.13 -0.77
C ASP A 90 -16.74 16.85 -1.74
N ALA A 91 -17.64 16.11 -2.41
CA ALA A 91 -18.64 16.67 -3.34
C ALA A 91 -19.89 17.24 -2.64
N ILE A 92 -20.14 16.89 -1.38
CA ILE A 92 -21.33 17.35 -0.63
C ILE A 92 -21.06 18.70 0.07
N GLU A 93 -19.80 19.14 0.22
CA GLU A 93 -19.44 20.33 1.01
C GLU A 93 -19.51 21.68 0.26
N ILE A 94 -20.04 21.74 -0.97
CA ILE A 94 -20.18 23.02 -1.70
C ILE A 94 -21.61 23.22 -2.21
N LYS A 95 -22.47 23.75 -1.34
CA LYS A 95 -23.45 24.79 -1.67
C LYS A 95 -23.82 25.52 -0.38
N PRO A 96 -23.30 26.74 -0.11
CA PRO A 96 -24.03 27.62 0.77
C PRO A 96 -25.37 27.92 0.08
N LEU A 97 -26.46 27.61 0.77
CA LEU A 97 -27.80 28.10 0.41
C LEU A 97 -27.80 29.60 0.71
N GLY A 98 -27.37 30.37 -0.28
CA GLY A 98 -27.59 31.82 -0.36
C GLY A 98 -28.91 32.11 -1.03
#